data_AF-A0A7G6YVG1-F1
#
_entry.id   AF-A0A7G6YVG1-F1
#
_cell.length_a   1.000
_cell.length_b   1.000
_cell.length_c   1.000
_cell.angle_alpha   90.00
_cell.angle_beta   90.00
_cell.angle_gamma   90.00
#
_symmetry.space_group_name_H-M   'P 1'
#
loop_
_entity.id
_entity.type
_entity.pdbx_description
1 polymer ?
#
loop_
_entity_poly.entity_id
_entity_poly.type
_entity_poly.pdbx_seq_one_letter_code
_entity_poly.pdbx_strand_id
1 'polypeptide(L)'
;MGGVLVSYHQKIRYRSDMTEITDQPDAARSTQEWEARIGAQVRARRLDQGLDQISLARLADVSTSTLQSLENGRGSTVRSLVRVLRALGAESALDTIAPHSDVSPLDVLRSAPAAPRRRVYRPRGPRASRVVRDDAGRRGERPSGGAGE
;
A
#
# COMPACT_ATOMS: atom_id res chain seq x y z
N MET A 1 -7.41 33.74 18.72
CA MET A 1 -7.91 32.42 19.14
C MET A 1 -8.93 31.99 18.09
N GLY A 2 -8.51 31.47 16.94
CA GLY A 2 -8.37 30.03 16.66
C GLY A 2 -9.66 29.55 15.97
N GLY A 3 -9.70 28.81 14.87
CA GLY A 3 -8.70 28.13 14.07
C GLY A 3 -9.33 27.65 12.75
N VAL A 4 -8.47 27.07 11.93
CA VAL A 4 -8.55 26.65 10.52
C VAL A 4 -9.52 25.47 10.28
N LEU A 5 -10.22 25.44 9.12
CA LEU A 5 -10.25 24.29 8.19
C LEU A 5 -11.05 24.62 6.91
N VAL A 6 -10.38 25.00 5.82
CA VAL A 6 -11.00 24.98 4.48
C VAL A 6 -10.92 23.53 3.99
N SER A 7 -12.00 22.79 4.20
CA SER A 7 -12.15 21.40 3.75
C SER A 7 -12.36 21.34 2.24
N TYR A 8 -11.32 20.96 1.50
CA TYR A 8 -11.40 20.60 0.09
C TYR A 8 -11.90 19.16 -0.04
N HIS A 9 -13.23 18.95 0.04
CA HIS A 9 -13.83 17.68 -0.38
C HIS A 9 -13.96 17.64 -1.91
N GLN A 10 -12.95 17.10 -2.60
CA GLN A 10 -13.14 16.62 -3.97
C GLN A 10 -14.06 15.39 -3.94
N LYS A 11 -15.24 15.54 -4.56
CA LYS A 11 -16.18 14.45 -4.83
C LYS A 11 -15.55 13.45 -5.79
N ILE A 12 -15.08 12.31 -5.26
CA ILE A 12 -14.68 11.18 -6.08
C ILE A 12 -15.96 10.47 -6.54
N ARG A 13 -16.37 10.75 -7.78
CA ARG A 13 -17.33 9.91 -8.51
C ARG A 13 -16.55 8.74 -9.13
N TYR A 14 -16.56 7.57 -8.49
CA TYR A 14 -16.22 6.33 -9.18
C TYR A 14 -17.39 5.95 -10.07
N ARG A 15 -17.35 6.40 -11.33
CA ARG A 15 -18.26 5.94 -12.37
C ARG A 15 -17.79 4.54 -12.78
N SER A 16 -18.63 3.56 -12.49
CA SER A 16 -18.60 2.23 -13.06
C SER A 16 -18.49 2.33 -14.57
N ASP A 17 -17.33 1.96 -15.11
CA ASP A 17 -17.18 1.11 -16.28
C ASP A 17 -15.72 0.66 -16.30
N MET A 18 -15.54 -0.54 -15.77
CA MET A 18 -14.31 -1.29 -15.76
C MET A 18 -14.14 -1.90 -17.15
N THR A 19 -13.48 -1.18 -18.04
CA THR A 19 -12.82 -1.72 -19.24
C THR A 19 -11.54 -0.92 -19.44
N GLU A 20 -10.42 -1.64 -19.44
CA GLU A 20 -9.04 -1.18 -19.63
C GLU A 20 -8.35 -0.63 -18.35
N ILE A 21 -7.78 -1.55 -17.57
CA ILE A 21 -6.53 -1.27 -16.83
C ILE A 21 -5.43 -1.17 -17.90
N THR A 22 -5.41 -0.05 -18.60
CA THR A 22 -4.14 0.51 -19.05
C THR A 22 -3.62 1.24 -17.83
N ASP A 23 -2.80 0.56 -17.04
CA ASP A 23 -1.77 1.19 -16.24
C ASP A 23 -0.90 1.96 -17.24
N GLN A 24 -1.35 3.15 -17.63
CA GLN A 24 -0.59 4.08 -18.43
C GLN A 24 0.55 4.51 -17.51
N PRO A 25 1.80 4.08 -17.72
CA PRO A 25 2.87 4.50 -16.85
C PRO A 25 2.90 6.02 -16.91
N ASP A 26 2.73 6.67 -15.77
CA ASP A 26 3.06 8.08 -15.57
C ASP A 26 4.34 8.31 -16.37
N ALA A 27 4.27 9.08 -17.47
CA ALA A 27 5.39 9.22 -18.40
C ALA A 27 6.64 9.54 -17.57
N ALA A 28 7.56 8.57 -17.50
CA ALA A 28 8.64 8.60 -16.54
C ALA A 28 9.49 9.84 -16.85
N ARG A 29 9.54 10.79 -15.91
CA ARG A 29 10.36 12.00 -16.08
C ARG A 29 11.80 11.59 -16.34
N SER A 30 12.40 12.22 -17.34
CA SER A 30 13.83 12.05 -17.63
C SER A 30 14.70 12.54 -16.46
N THR A 31 15.93 12.06 -16.40
CA THR A 31 16.92 12.53 -15.40
C THR A 31 17.07 14.05 -15.45
N GLN A 32 17.13 14.64 -16.65
CA GLN A 32 17.27 16.08 -16.83
C GLN A 32 16.06 16.87 -16.28
N GLU A 33 14.84 16.36 -16.47
CA GLU A 33 13.64 16.97 -15.89
C GLU A 33 13.66 16.92 -14.36
N TRP A 34 14.15 15.82 -13.78
CA TRP A 34 14.35 15.73 -12.33
C TRP A 34 15.40 16.71 -11.81
N GLU A 35 16.55 16.81 -12.49
CA GLU A 35 17.60 17.76 -12.14
C GLU A 35 17.11 19.20 -12.21
N ALA A 36 16.39 19.57 -13.27
CA ALA A 36 15.78 20.89 -13.41
C ALA A 36 14.77 21.19 -12.29
N ARG A 37 13.92 20.21 -11.94
CA ARG A 37 12.92 20.36 -10.88
C ARG A 37 13.57 20.50 -9.50
N ILE A 38 14.61 19.73 -9.20
CA ILE A 38 15.34 19.82 -7.93
C ILE A 38 16.09 21.16 -7.85
N GLY A 39 16.79 21.53 -8.93
CA GLY A 39 17.51 22.80 -9.02
C GLY A 39 16.61 24.01 -8.80
N ALA A 40 15.42 24.01 -9.41
CA ALA A 40 14.41 25.05 -9.22
C ALA A 40 13.93 25.16 -7.77
N GLN A 41 13.72 24.04 -7.09
CA GLN A 41 13.33 24.02 -5.67
C GLN A 41 14.44 24.56 -4.76
N VAL A 42 15.70 24.21 -5.03
CA VAL A 42 16.85 24.75 -4.28
C VAL A 42 16.97 26.26 -4.49
N ARG A 43 16.84 26.72 -5.74
CA ARG A 43 16.84 28.15 -6.07
C ARG A 43 15.72 28.90 -5.36
N ALA A 44 14.50 28.36 -5.36
CA ALA A 44 13.37 28.97 -4.67
C ALA A 44 13.65 29.15 -3.18
N ARG A 45 14.10 28.08 -2.50
CA ARG A 45 14.46 28.14 -1.07
C ARG A 45 15.58 29.13 -0.78
N ARG A 46 16.60 29.22 -1.64
CA ARG A 46 17.66 30.23 -1.51
C ARG A 46 17.07 31.65 -1.53
N LEU A 47 16.19 31.92 -2.50
CA LEU A 47 15.55 33.23 -2.65
C LEU A 47 14.61 33.54 -1.47
N ASP A 48 13.88 32.55 -0.97
CA ASP A 48 13.02 32.70 0.22
C ASP A 48 13.82 33.09 1.47
N GLN A 49 15.09 32.67 1.56
CA GLN A 49 16.03 33.06 2.63
C GLN A 49 16.79 34.37 2.35
N GLY A 50 16.53 35.03 1.21
CA GLY A 50 17.19 36.29 0.84
C GLY A 50 18.69 36.14 0.53
N LEU A 51 19.17 34.92 0.24
CA LEU A 51 20.57 34.66 -0.04
C LEU A 51 20.87 34.84 -1.53
N ASP A 52 21.97 35.52 -1.86
CA ASP A 52 22.53 35.45 -3.22
C ASP A 52 23.31 34.15 -3.45
N GLN A 53 23.66 33.85 -4.71
CA GLN A 53 24.39 32.62 -5.04
C GLN A 53 25.79 32.59 -4.43
N ILE A 54 26.45 33.73 -4.27
CA ILE A 54 27.81 33.79 -3.72
C ILE A 54 27.79 33.44 -2.23
N SER A 55 26.82 33.99 -1.50
CA SER A 55 26.62 33.80 -0.08
C SER A 55 26.25 32.36 0.22
N LEU A 56 25.28 31.78 -0.50
CA LEU A 56 24.93 30.37 -0.30
C LEU A 56 26.09 29.43 -0.66
N ALA A 57 26.80 29.69 -1.77
CA ALA A 57 27.94 28.87 -2.16
C ALA A 57 29.04 28.86 -1.10
N ARG A 58 29.33 30.02 -0.49
CA ARG A 58 30.25 30.13 0.65
C ARG A 58 29.76 29.37 1.88
N LEU A 59 28.48 29.53 2.25
CA LEU A 59 27.87 28.84 3.40
C LEU A 59 27.90 27.31 3.23
N ALA A 60 27.64 26.83 2.01
CA ALA A 60 27.69 25.42 1.68
C ALA A 60 29.11 24.88 1.42
N ASP A 61 30.14 25.75 1.41
CA ASP A 61 31.51 25.44 1.02
C ASP A 61 31.58 24.71 -0.35
N VAL A 62 30.98 25.32 -1.37
CA VAL A 62 31.03 24.89 -2.77
C VAL A 62 31.40 26.07 -3.67
N SER A 63 31.84 25.80 -4.90
CA SER A 63 32.05 26.88 -5.87
C SER A 63 30.71 27.49 -6.30
N THR A 64 30.72 28.78 -6.65
CA THR A 64 29.55 29.48 -7.22
C THR A 64 29.06 28.80 -8.50
N SER A 65 29.99 28.32 -9.35
CA SER A 65 29.67 27.56 -10.55
C SER A 65 28.96 26.24 -10.26
N THR A 66 29.33 25.55 -9.18
CA THR A 66 28.68 24.30 -8.74
C THR A 66 27.25 24.57 -8.28
N LEU A 67 27.04 25.63 -7.48
CA LEU A 67 25.69 26.03 -7.08
C LEU A 67 24.85 26.44 -8.31
N GLN A 68 25.43 27.18 -9.25
CA GLN A 68 24.75 27.60 -10.47
C GLN A 68 24.37 26.41 -11.37
N SER A 69 25.24 25.41 -11.52
CA SER A 69 24.91 24.18 -12.26
C SER A 69 23.78 23.40 -11.59
N LEU A 70 23.82 23.31 -10.25
CA LEU A 70 22.78 22.66 -9.46
C LEU A 70 21.43 23.37 -9.61
N GLU A 71 21.38 24.70 -9.44
CA GLU A 71 20.13 25.48 -9.56
C GLU A 71 19.54 25.46 -10.97
N ASN A 72 20.38 25.30 -12.00
CA ASN A 72 19.94 25.23 -13.39
C ASN A 72 19.69 23.79 -13.88
N GLY A 73 19.80 22.77 -13.02
CA GLY A 73 19.58 21.38 -13.40
C GLY A 73 20.56 20.86 -14.46
N ARG A 74 21.83 21.26 -14.37
CA ARG A 74 22.91 20.79 -15.28
C ARG A 74 23.77 19.70 -14.62
N GLY A 75 23.19 18.96 -13.69
CA GLY A 75 23.89 18.02 -12.83
C GLY A 75 24.68 18.66 -11.68
N SER A 76 24.86 17.88 -10.63
CA SER A 76 25.76 18.15 -9.50
C SER A 76 26.06 16.85 -8.78
N THR A 77 27.11 16.82 -7.96
CA THR A 77 27.36 15.64 -7.13
C THR A 77 26.35 15.57 -5.99
N VAL A 78 26.05 14.37 -5.50
CA VAL A 78 25.24 14.17 -4.28
C VAL A 78 25.87 14.91 -3.10
N ARG A 79 27.20 14.89 -2.99
CA ARG A 79 27.95 15.66 -1.96
C ARG A 79 27.59 17.15 -2.02
N SER A 80 27.63 17.76 -3.20
CA SER A 80 27.28 19.18 -3.38
C SER A 80 25.82 19.45 -3.00
N LEU A 81 24.90 18.60 -3.43
CA LEU A 81 23.48 18.72 -3.07
C LEU A 81 23.26 18.66 -1.55
N VAL A 82 23.86 17.69 -0.86
CA VAL A 82 23.77 17.55 0.60
C VAL A 82 24.31 18.78 1.31
N ARG A 83 25.48 19.31 0.88
CA ARG A 83 26.07 20.52 1.47
C ARG A 83 25.16 21.73 1.32
N VAL A 84 24.58 21.93 0.13
CA VAL A 84 23.67 23.03 -0.14
C VAL A 84 22.37 22.90 0.66
N LEU A 85 21.77 21.71 0.72
CA LEU A 85 20.56 21.47 1.52
C LEU A 85 20.80 21.72 3.02
N ARG A 86 21.94 21.29 3.56
CA ARG A 86 22.32 21.58 4.96
C ARG A 86 22.51 23.07 5.21
N ALA A 87 23.16 23.80 4.29
CA ALA A 87 23.32 25.25 4.41
C ALA A 87 21.98 25.99 4.37
N LEU A 88 20.98 25.43 3.68
CA LEU A 88 19.61 25.93 3.63
C LEU A 88 18.72 25.42 4.79
N GLY A 89 19.23 24.58 5.70
CA GLY A 89 18.41 23.95 6.76
C GLY A 89 17.31 23.03 6.23
N ALA A 90 17.53 22.42 5.07
CA ALA A 90 16.58 21.57 4.34
C ALA A 90 17.02 20.09 4.27
N GLU A 91 17.95 19.66 5.11
CA GLU A 91 18.49 18.29 5.15
C GLU A 91 17.44 17.23 5.48
N SER A 92 16.36 17.58 6.18
CA SER A 92 15.26 16.65 6.48
C SER A 92 14.57 16.11 5.22
N ALA A 93 14.69 16.81 4.09
CA ALA A 93 14.22 16.29 2.80
C ALA A 93 14.99 15.02 2.38
N LEU A 94 16.24 14.87 2.80
CA LEU A 94 17.06 13.69 2.50
C LEU A 94 16.53 12.43 3.18
N ASP A 95 15.89 12.56 4.34
CA ASP A 95 15.31 11.43 5.08
C ASP A 95 14.08 10.85 4.36
N THR A 96 13.47 11.61 3.45
CA THR A 96 12.27 11.19 2.69
C THR A 96 12.58 10.50 1.35
N ILE A 97 13.86 10.30 1.02
CA ILE A 97 14.28 9.66 -0.24
C ILE A 97 13.79 8.22 -0.34
N ALA A 98 13.75 7.51 0.79
CA ALA A 98 13.15 6.18 0.87
C ALA A 98 11.75 6.29 1.50
N PRO A 99 10.78 5.49 1.03
CA PRO A 99 9.55 5.31 1.79
C PRO A 99 9.92 4.82 3.19
N HIS A 100 9.42 5.53 4.20
CA HIS A 100 9.41 4.97 5.54
C HIS A 100 8.52 3.73 5.44
N SER A 101 9.04 2.58 5.86
CA SER A 101 8.30 1.31 5.86
C SER A 101 7.12 1.43 6.83
N ASP A 102 6.06 2.12 6.42
CA ASP A 102 4.83 2.18 7.18
C ASP A 102 4.24 0.77 7.18
N VAL A 103 4.32 0.14 8.35
CA VAL A 103 3.58 -1.03 8.85
C VAL A 103 2.94 -1.87 7.73
N SER A 104 3.46 -3.08 7.53
CA SER A 104 2.84 -4.04 6.61
C SER A 104 1.36 -4.17 6.96
N PRO A 105 0.42 -4.21 5.99
CA PRO A 105 -0.98 -4.50 6.27
C PRO A 105 -1.18 -5.78 7.11
N LEU A 106 -0.22 -6.72 7.08
CA LEU A 106 -0.19 -7.92 7.92
C LEU A 106 0.08 -7.63 9.40
N ASP A 107 0.82 -6.57 9.72
CA ASP A 107 1.10 -6.16 11.09
C ASP A 107 -0.15 -5.60 11.76
N VAL A 108 -1.00 -4.90 10.99
CA VAL A 108 -2.35 -4.48 11.43
C VAL A 108 -3.26 -5.70 11.66
N LEU A 109 -3.15 -6.73 10.82
CA LEU A 109 -3.92 -7.98 11.00
C LEU A 109 -3.42 -8.83 12.18
N ARG A 110 -2.11 -8.82 12.46
CA ARG A 110 -1.52 -9.52 13.62
C ARG A 110 -1.83 -8.83 14.96
N SER A 111 -2.03 -7.52 14.95
CA SER A 111 -2.34 -6.73 16.14
C SER A 111 -3.84 -6.60 16.42
N ALA A 112 -4.71 -6.99 15.48
CA ALA A 112 -6.14 -7.08 15.73
C ALA A 112 -6.47 -8.27 16.67
N PRO A 113 -7.25 -8.06 17.75
CA PRO A 113 -7.62 -9.15 18.64
C PRO A 113 -8.44 -10.20 17.87
N ALA A 114 -8.04 -11.47 17.98
CA ALA A 114 -8.69 -12.57 17.29
C ALA A 114 -10.19 -12.61 17.64
N ALA A 115 -11.05 -12.31 16.67
CA ALA A 115 -12.49 -12.39 16.86
C ALA A 115 -12.87 -13.82 17.30
N PRO A 116 -13.73 -13.99 18.32
CA PRO A 116 -14.07 -15.31 18.82
C PRO A 116 -14.70 -16.15 17.70
N ARG A 117 -14.11 -17.32 17.46
CA ARG A 117 -14.53 -18.23 16.38
C ARG A 117 -15.99 -18.62 16.59
N ARG A 118 -16.89 -18.09 15.76
CA ARG A 118 -18.33 -18.40 15.84
C ARG A 118 -18.55 -19.86 15.46
N ARG A 119 -18.83 -20.70 16.46
CA ARG A 119 -19.13 -22.11 16.27
C ARG A 119 -20.50 -22.23 15.59
N VAL A 120 -20.53 -22.74 14.37
CA VAL A 120 -21.80 -23.03 13.68
C VAL A 120 -22.31 -24.37 14.19
N TYR A 121 -23.47 -24.36 14.85
CA TYR A 121 -24.16 -25.56 15.27
C TYR A 121 -24.85 -26.21 14.07
N ARG A 122 -24.53 -27.48 13.81
CA ARG A 122 -25.25 -28.32 12.86
C ARG A 122 -26.20 -29.23 13.65
N PRO A 123 -27.52 -29.05 13.57
CA PRO A 123 -28.45 -29.93 14.25
C PRO A 123 -28.35 -31.34 13.67
N ARG A 124 -28.30 -32.35 14.55
CA ARG A 124 -28.41 -33.75 14.14
C ARG A 124 -29.86 -34.03 13.79
N GLY A 125 -30.13 -34.41 12.54
CA GLY A 125 -31.48 -34.70 12.06
C GLY A 125 -32.13 -35.88 12.82
N PRO A 126 -33.47 -35.88 12.97
CA PRO A 126 -34.17 -36.87 13.76
C PRO A 126 -34.13 -38.26 13.10
N ARG A 127 -33.85 -39.29 13.91
CA ARG A 127 -33.87 -40.70 13.50
C ARG A 127 -35.31 -41.10 13.18
N ALA A 128 -35.58 -41.46 11.93
CA ALA A 128 -36.88 -41.97 11.50
C ALA A 128 -37.20 -43.31 12.22
N SER A 129 -38.40 -43.38 12.82
CA SER A 129 -38.95 -44.56 13.48
C SER A 129 -39.33 -45.64 12.46
N ARG A 130 -38.91 -46.87 12.74
CA ARG A 130 -39.12 -48.08 11.95
C ARG A 130 -40.60 -48.52 12.02
N VAL A 131 -41.30 -48.55 10.88
CA VAL A 131 -42.66 -49.10 10.78
C VAL A 131 -42.56 -50.63 10.66
N VAL A 132 -43.13 -51.34 11.63
CA VAL A 132 -43.34 -52.79 11.60
C VAL A 132 -44.50 -53.06 10.64
N ARG A 133 -44.29 -53.94 9.65
CA ARG A 133 -45.38 -54.50 8.83
C ARG A 133 -45.63 -55.94 9.29
N ASP A 134 -46.86 -56.22 9.67
CA ASP A 134 -47.39 -57.56 9.89
C ASP A 134 -47.55 -58.26 8.53
N ASP A 135 -46.90 -59.41 8.36
CA ASP A 135 -47.02 -60.26 7.17
C ASP A 135 -47.83 -61.51 7.52
N ALA A 136 -49.10 -61.50 7.14
CA ALA A 136 -49.98 -62.65 7.22
C ALA A 136 -49.87 -63.49 5.94
N GLY A 137 -49.20 -64.65 6.08
CA GLY A 137 -49.62 -65.90 5.47
C GLY A 137 -49.26 -66.15 4.00
N ARG A 138 -48.36 -67.12 3.77
CA ARG A 138 -48.60 -68.17 2.77
C ARG A 138 -47.84 -69.45 3.10
N ARG A 139 -48.60 -70.52 3.39
CA ARG A 139 -48.13 -71.90 3.41
C ARG A 139 -47.75 -72.31 1.99
N GLY A 140 -46.62 -72.99 1.84
CA GLY A 140 -46.18 -73.62 0.61
C GLY A 140 -45.06 -74.62 0.89
N GLU A 141 -45.46 -75.90 0.96
CA GLU A 141 -44.71 -77.07 0.50
C GLU A 141 -43.35 -77.41 1.16
N ARG A 142 -43.36 -78.54 1.88
CA ARG A 142 -42.16 -79.29 2.25
C ARG A 142 -41.97 -80.41 1.21
N PRO A 143 -40.80 -80.52 0.56
CA PRO A 143 -40.34 -81.79 0.06
C PRO A 143 -39.45 -82.50 1.10
N SER A 144 -39.72 -83.80 1.17
CA SER A 144 -39.12 -84.87 1.93
C SER A 144 -37.72 -85.31 1.43
N GLY A 145 -36.91 -85.84 2.35
CA GLY A 145 -35.76 -86.73 2.08
C GLY A 145 -34.40 -86.04 2.08
N GLY A 146 -33.34 -86.54 2.72
CA GLY A 146 -33.10 -87.82 3.38
C GLY A 146 -31.73 -87.80 4.07
N ALA A 147 -31.56 -88.69 5.03
CA ALA A 147 -30.36 -88.90 5.84
C ALA A 147 -29.30 -89.77 5.15
N GLY A 148 -28.08 -89.70 5.67
CA GLY A 148 -26.92 -90.58 5.44
C GLY A 148 -25.68 -89.82 5.92
N GLU A 149 -25.22 -90.01 7.16
CA GLU A 149 -24.29 -91.07 7.61
C GLU A 149 -22.98 -91.12 6.82
#